data_AF-A0A4Z1H8N4-F1
#
_entry.id   AF-A0A4Z1H8N4-F1
#
_cell.length_a   1.000
_cell.length_b   1.000
_cell.length_c   1.000
_cell.angle_alpha   90.00
_cell.angle_beta   90.00
_cell.angle_gamma   90.00
#
_symmetry.space_group_name_H-M   'P 1'
#
loop_
_entity.id
_entity.type
_entity.pdbx_description
1 polymer ?
#
loop_
_entity_poly.entity_id
_entity_poly.type
_entity_poly.pdbx_seq_one_letter_code
_entity_poly.pdbx_strand_id
1 'polypeptide(L)'
;MRFNVLPATLAFGLVTARAHYHQHDAVNDTEGVWIAPTDTDFRGPCPMMNTLANHGFLPRDGRNLTEYNVVKGLNDGLNFNKSLATVMFQQAIPISPAYPNTTSFTLDDLNRHNVLEHDASISRSDAYFGNNHVFNQTIFDTTKVYWPSEVLTAQHLVDGKLFRQIVSRSTNPNFTFTSTVEAFSLGEMAAPVVAFGDKFAVTANRTLVESWIENERLPTELGWSKPVEEVTLEDISYVTQYLGNLTTVQSDIVLTQRDQTTSAHAKRMGHWGISM
;
A
#
# COMPACT_ATOMS: atom_id res chain seq x y z
N MET A 1 50.50 -62.73 32.74
CA MET A 1 49.91 -62.04 31.57
C MET A 1 48.80 -61.15 32.11
N ARG A 2 49.07 -59.85 32.31
CA ARG A 2 48.12 -58.91 32.94
C ARG A 2 47.18 -58.37 31.86
N PHE A 3 45.89 -58.66 31.96
CA PHE A 3 44.85 -58.11 31.08
C PHE A 3 44.47 -56.71 31.59
N ASN A 4 44.85 -55.67 30.84
CA ASN A 4 44.33 -54.32 31.02
C ASN A 4 42.97 -54.23 30.33
N VAL A 5 41.90 -54.03 31.10
CA VAL A 5 40.58 -53.71 30.57
C VAL A 5 40.38 -52.21 30.76
N LEU A 6 40.42 -51.44 29.68
CA LEU A 6 40.02 -50.04 29.66
C LEU A 6 38.48 -49.96 29.61
N PRO A 7 37.81 -49.19 30.47
CA PRO A 7 36.39 -48.93 30.30
C PRO A 7 36.22 -47.87 29.20
N ALA A 8 35.56 -48.24 28.11
CA ALA A 8 35.10 -47.27 27.13
C ALA A 8 33.86 -46.56 27.71
N THR A 9 34.05 -45.35 28.22
CA THR A 9 32.94 -44.46 28.57
C THR A 9 32.28 -43.94 27.29
N LEU A 10 31.15 -44.52 26.89
CA LEU A 10 30.24 -43.90 25.93
C LEU A 10 29.61 -42.66 26.59
N ALA A 11 30.05 -41.47 26.18
CA ALA A 11 29.33 -40.24 26.45
C ALA A 11 28.13 -40.16 25.49
N PHE A 12 26.92 -40.39 26.00
CA PHE A 12 25.69 -40.02 25.30
C PHE A 12 25.59 -38.49 25.31
N GLY A 13 26.02 -37.85 24.23
CA GLY A 13 25.67 -36.46 23.96
C GLY A 13 24.16 -36.38 23.71
N LEU A 14 23.43 -35.80 24.66
CA LEU A 14 22.05 -35.37 24.46
C LEU A 14 22.07 -34.22 23.44
N VAL A 15 21.95 -34.56 22.16
CA VAL A 15 21.51 -33.60 21.15
C VAL A 15 20.03 -33.36 21.43
N THR A 16 19.72 -32.29 22.14
CA THR A 16 18.35 -31.79 22.17
C THR A 16 18.04 -31.29 20.77
N ALA A 17 17.41 -32.13 19.96
CA ALA A 17 16.67 -31.65 18.81
C ALA A 17 15.58 -30.74 19.37
N ARG A 18 15.79 -29.42 19.30
CA ARG A 18 14.68 -28.48 19.37
C ARG A 18 13.80 -28.84 18.18
N ALA A 19 12.75 -29.60 18.44
CA ALA A 19 11.62 -29.64 17.55
C ALA A 19 11.24 -28.17 17.33
N HIS A 20 11.45 -27.67 16.11
CA HIS A 20 10.75 -26.49 15.63
C HIS A 20 9.28 -26.88 15.56
N TYR A 21 8.64 -26.88 16.74
CA TYR A 21 7.22 -27.01 16.86
C TYR A 21 6.64 -25.84 16.11
N HIS A 22 5.85 -26.14 15.08
CA HIS A 22 4.98 -25.20 14.40
C HIS A 22 4.29 -24.33 15.45
N GLN A 23 4.71 -23.07 15.56
CA GLN A 23 3.92 -22.02 16.17
C GLN A 23 2.93 -21.53 15.11
N HIS A 24 2.13 -22.47 14.59
CA HIS A 24 0.93 -22.16 13.85
C HIS A 24 -0.19 -22.36 14.87
N ASP A 25 -0.99 -21.31 15.09
CA ASP A 25 -2.21 -21.33 15.91
C ASP A 25 -2.03 -21.09 17.42
N ALA A 26 -1.10 -20.23 17.83
CA ALA A 26 -1.42 -19.42 19.00
C ALA A 26 -2.52 -18.44 18.56
N VAL A 27 -3.77 -18.72 18.92
CA VAL A 27 -4.86 -17.74 18.82
C VAL A 27 -4.33 -16.46 19.44
N ASN A 28 -4.17 -15.43 18.62
CA ASN A 28 -3.80 -14.12 19.14
C ASN A 28 -5.06 -13.61 19.84
N ASP A 29 -5.12 -13.71 21.16
CA ASP A 29 -6.26 -13.28 21.99
C ASP A 29 -6.61 -11.79 21.81
N THR A 30 -5.79 -11.05 21.06
CA THR A 30 -5.99 -9.64 20.71
C THR A 30 -6.20 -9.41 19.21
N GLU A 31 -6.39 -10.45 18.39
CA GLU A 31 -6.69 -10.29 16.95
C GLU A 31 -7.95 -9.43 16.76
N GLY A 32 -7.87 -8.44 15.86
CA GLY A 32 -8.91 -7.43 15.67
C GLY A 32 -8.87 -6.25 16.65
N VAL A 33 -8.19 -6.36 17.79
CA VAL A 33 -8.00 -5.24 18.72
C VAL A 33 -6.84 -4.36 18.25
N TRP A 34 -7.11 -3.06 18.08
CA TRP A 34 -6.07 -2.09 17.72
C TRP A 34 -5.11 -1.85 18.89
N ILE A 35 -3.82 -1.95 18.60
CA ILE A 35 -2.73 -1.62 19.52
C ILE A 35 -1.72 -0.81 18.71
N ALA A 36 -1.34 0.37 19.22
CA ALA A 36 -0.34 1.23 18.59
C ALA A 36 0.99 0.48 18.43
N PRO A 37 1.72 0.68 17.31
CA PRO A 37 3.06 0.13 17.16
C PRO A 37 4.03 0.77 18.16
N THR A 38 5.02 0.00 18.60
CA THR A 38 6.18 0.50 19.32
C THR A 38 7.25 1.02 18.36
N ASP A 39 8.28 1.69 18.90
CA ASP A 39 9.45 2.14 18.14
C ASP A 39 10.28 0.98 17.54
N THR A 40 10.10 -0.24 18.05
CA THR A 40 10.77 -1.44 17.53
C THR A 40 9.93 -2.22 16.51
N ASP A 41 8.68 -1.85 16.28
CA ASP A 41 7.81 -2.53 15.32
C ASP A 41 7.97 -1.95 13.92
N PHE A 42 8.06 -2.83 12.92
CA PHE A 42 8.23 -2.39 11.53
C PHE A 42 6.89 -1.96 10.93
N ARG A 43 6.89 -0.81 10.25
CA ARG A 43 5.77 -0.27 9.48
C ARG A 43 6.28 0.26 8.15
N GLY A 44 5.41 0.26 7.15
CA GLY A 44 5.73 0.61 5.77
C GLY A 44 4.96 1.82 5.24
N PRO A 45 5.00 2.08 3.93
CA PRO A 45 4.24 3.15 3.28
C PRO A 45 2.77 2.76 3.07
N CYS A 46 2.42 1.47 3.16
CA CYS A 46 1.07 0.99 2.91
C CYS A 46 0.19 1.11 4.17
N PRO A 47 -0.80 2.04 4.20
CA PRO A 47 -1.63 2.25 5.36
C PRO A 47 -2.43 0.99 5.75
N MET A 48 -2.87 0.17 4.78
CA MET A 48 -3.65 -1.02 5.09
C MET A 48 -2.82 -2.10 5.78
N MET A 49 -1.61 -2.36 5.29
CA MET A 49 -0.74 -3.39 5.89
C MET A 49 -0.31 -2.98 7.31
N ASN A 50 -0.05 -1.69 7.53
CA ASN A 50 0.17 -1.14 8.87
C ASN A 50 -1.04 -1.32 9.78
N THR A 51 -2.25 -1.01 9.28
CA THR A 51 -3.51 -1.24 9.99
C THR A 51 -3.67 -2.71 10.40
N LEU A 52 -3.45 -3.65 9.48
CA LEU A 52 -3.62 -5.08 9.79
C LEU A 52 -2.61 -5.59 10.83
N ALA A 53 -1.38 -5.06 10.83
CA ALA A 53 -0.41 -5.33 11.90
C ALA A 53 -0.83 -4.67 13.24
N ASN A 54 -1.33 -3.43 13.21
CA ASN A 54 -1.85 -2.72 14.39
C ASN A 54 -3.06 -3.44 15.00
N HIS A 55 -3.84 -4.17 14.21
CA HIS A 55 -4.96 -5.00 14.68
C HIS A 55 -4.56 -6.47 14.95
N GLY A 56 -3.31 -6.86 14.69
CA GLY A 56 -2.83 -8.22 14.94
C GLY A 56 -3.34 -9.29 13.97
N PHE A 57 -3.93 -8.88 12.84
CA PHE A 57 -4.25 -9.78 11.72
C PHE A 57 -2.99 -10.20 10.96
N LEU A 58 -1.97 -9.34 10.97
CA LEU A 58 -0.59 -9.65 10.60
C LEU A 58 0.29 -9.68 11.86
N PRO A 59 1.49 -10.28 11.82
CA PRO A 59 2.49 -10.13 12.88
C PRO A 59 2.61 -8.66 13.31
N ARG A 60 2.31 -8.38 14.60
CA ARG A 60 2.23 -7.01 15.14
C ARG A 60 3.55 -6.25 15.02
N ASP A 61 4.64 -6.99 15.08
CA ASP A 61 6.00 -6.48 14.96
C ASP A 61 6.39 -6.15 13.50
N GLY A 62 5.50 -6.41 12.54
CA GLY A 62 5.71 -6.13 11.12
C GLY A 62 6.75 -7.03 10.45
N ARG A 63 7.13 -8.14 11.08
CA ARG A 63 8.18 -9.05 10.59
C ARG A 63 7.60 -10.35 10.06
N ASN A 64 8.41 -11.06 9.26
CA ASN A 64 8.10 -12.41 8.76
C ASN A 64 6.72 -12.52 8.09
N LEU A 65 6.40 -11.59 7.19
CA LEU A 65 5.19 -11.63 6.36
C LEU A 65 5.36 -12.71 5.30
N THR A 66 4.77 -13.87 5.55
CA THR A 66 4.76 -15.04 4.66
C THR A 66 3.47 -15.03 3.85
N GLU A 67 3.41 -15.79 2.75
CA GLU A 67 2.16 -15.90 1.98
C GLU A 67 0.99 -16.33 2.88
N TYR A 68 1.23 -17.31 3.76
CA TYR A 68 0.20 -17.84 4.65
C TYR A 68 -0.40 -16.75 5.56
N ASN A 69 0.43 -16.00 6.29
CA ASN A 69 -0.08 -15.01 7.24
C ASN A 69 -0.62 -13.76 6.55
N VAL A 70 -0.10 -13.37 5.38
CA VAL A 70 -0.65 -12.28 4.58
C VAL A 70 -2.02 -12.66 4.04
N VAL A 71 -2.18 -13.87 3.49
CA VAL A 71 -3.48 -14.37 3.00
C VAL A 71 -4.49 -14.46 4.14
N LYS A 72 -4.10 -15.04 5.29
CA LYS A 72 -4.97 -15.10 6.48
C LYS A 72 -5.37 -13.69 6.93
N GLY A 73 -4.40 -12.79 7.12
CA GLY A 73 -4.65 -11.45 7.66
C GLY A 73 -5.53 -10.58 6.76
N LEU A 74 -5.35 -10.65 5.44
CA LEU A 74 -6.20 -9.95 4.47
C LEU A 74 -7.64 -10.51 4.47
N ASN A 75 -7.80 -11.82 4.61
CA ASN A 75 -9.13 -12.44 4.72
C ASN A 75 -9.82 -12.07 6.04
N ASP A 76 -9.13 -12.24 7.17
CA ASP A 76 -9.71 -12.03 8.49
C ASP A 76 -10.04 -10.56 8.74
N GLY A 77 -9.19 -9.64 8.29
CA GLY A 77 -9.36 -8.20 8.46
C GLY A 77 -10.29 -7.54 7.44
N LEU A 78 -10.29 -7.98 6.18
CA LEU A 78 -10.94 -7.27 5.07
C LEU A 78 -11.86 -8.14 4.21
N ASN A 79 -11.95 -9.44 4.48
CA ASN A 79 -12.69 -10.42 3.68
C ASN A 79 -12.18 -10.52 2.23
N PHE A 80 -10.88 -10.32 2.03
CA PHE A 80 -10.26 -10.53 0.72
C PHE A 80 -10.14 -12.04 0.46
N ASN A 81 -10.50 -12.45 -0.74
CA ASN A 81 -10.42 -13.86 -1.10
C ASN A 81 -8.98 -14.33 -1.22
N LYS A 82 -8.79 -15.65 -1.08
CA LYS A 82 -7.46 -16.26 -1.17
C LYS A 82 -6.73 -15.91 -2.46
N SER A 83 -7.44 -15.89 -3.60
CA SER A 83 -6.84 -15.62 -4.91
C SER A 83 -6.25 -14.20 -4.97
N LEU A 84 -7.04 -13.20 -4.59
CA LEU A 84 -6.63 -11.80 -4.51
C LEU A 84 -5.45 -11.64 -3.54
N ALA A 85 -5.56 -12.19 -2.34
CA ALA A 85 -4.52 -12.05 -1.32
C ALA A 85 -3.20 -12.74 -1.73
N THR A 86 -3.25 -13.90 -2.40
CA THR A 86 -2.06 -14.56 -2.97
C THR A 86 -1.42 -13.68 -4.06
N VAL A 87 -2.21 -13.09 -4.97
CA VAL A 87 -1.67 -12.18 -6.01
C VAL A 87 -1.00 -10.96 -5.36
N MET A 88 -1.63 -10.36 -4.35
CA MET A 88 -1.04 -9.24 -3.62
C MET A 88 0.29 -9.61 -2.96
N PHE A 89 0.38 -10.80 -2.34
CA PHE A 89 1.63 -11.31 -1.78
C PHE A 89 2.71 -11.52 -2.85
N GLN A 90 2.35 -12.13 -3.98
CA GLN A 90 3.26 -12.38 -5.09
C GLN A 90 3.80 -11.09 -5.72
N GLN A 91 2.99 -10.02 -5.74
CA GLN A 91 3.43 -8.70 -6.16
C GLN A 91 4.35 -8.02 -5.14
N ALA A 92 4.15 -8.29 -3.84
CA ALA A 92 4.94 -7.68 -2.77
C ALA A 92 6.28 -8.39 -2.51
N ILE A 93 6.38 -9.72 -2.61
CA ILE A 93 7.60 -10.46 -2.24
C ILE A 93 8.91 -9.98 -2.92
N PRO A 94 8.94 -9.40 -4.15
CA PRO A 94 10.14 -8.83 -4.74
C PRO A 94 10.77 -7.66 -3.95
N ILE A 95 10.02 -7.03 -3.04
CA ILE A 95 10.55 -5.99 -2.16
C ILE A 95 11.55 -6.54 -1.13
N SER A 96 11.59 -7.84 -0.88
CA SER A 96 12.56 -8.37 0.07
C SER A 96 13.97 -8.20 -0.48
N PRO A 97 14.95 -7.70 0.30
CA PRO A 97 16.36 -7.64 -0.11
C PRO A 97 16.95 -9.01 -0.47
N ALA A 98 16.35 -10.09 0.02
CA ALA A 98 16.76 -11.47 -0.23
C ALA A 98 16.07 -12.13 -1.43
N TYR A 99 15.20 -11.41 -2.16
CA TYR A 99 14.50 -11.95 -3.33
C TYR A 99 15.51 -12.34 -4.45
N PRO A 100 15.33 -13.48 -5.16
CA PRO A 100 14.21 -14.42 -5.11
C PRO A 100 14.36 -15.56 -4.09
N ASN A 101 15.38 -15.55 -3.23
CA ASN A 101 15.69 -16.65 -2.29
C ASN A 101 14.96 -16.52 -0.94
N THR A 102 13.80 -15.87 -0.91
CA THR A 102 13.02 -15.62 0.29
C THR A 102 11.56 -16.03 0.11
N THR A 103 10.92 -16.39 1.21
CA THR A 103 9.48 -16.71 1.29
C THR A 103 8.72 -15.72 2.16
N SER A 104 9.39 -14.65 2.62
CA SER A 104 8.78 -13.58 3.40
C SER A 104 9.44 -12.22 3.16
N PHE A 105 8.75 -11.18 3.59
CA PHE A 105 9.28 -9.82 3.70
C PHE A 105 8.88 -9.22 5.06
N THR A 106 9.36 -8.02 5.34
CA THR A 106 8.94 -7.21 6.49
C THR A 106 8.21 -5.95 6.02
N LEU A 107 7.41 -5.33 6.88
CA LEU A 107 6.77 -4.06 6.54
C LEU A 107 7.79 -2.95 6.26
N ASP A 108 8.99 -3.01 6.86
CA ASP A 108 10.08 -2.07 6.58
C ASP A 108 10.67 -2.27 5.17
N ASP A 109 10.67 -3.50 4.64
CA ASP A 109 11.13 -3.76 3.25
C ASP A 109 10.26 -3.04 2.20
N LEU A 110 8.99 -2.73 2.53
CA LEU A 110 8.11 -1.94 1.67
C LEU A 110 8.63 -0.50 1.48
N ASN A 111 9.54 0.00 2.31
CA ASN A 111 10.10 1.34 2.22
C ASN A 111 11.12 1.48 1.07
N ARG A 112 11.50 0.38 0.40
CA ARG A 112 12.46 0.38 -0.69
C ARG A 112 11.89 1.08 -1.94
N HIS A 113 12.43 2.27 -2.19
CA HIS A 113 12.05 3.10 -3.33
C HIS A 113 12.30 2.43 -4.68
N ASN A 114 11.36 2.61 -5.62
CA ASN A 114 11.40 2.10 -6.99
C ASN A 114 11.39 0.57 -7.14
N VAL A 115 10.91 -0.16 -6.13
CA VAL A 115 10.55 -1.58 -6.26
C VAL A 115 9.03 -1.74 -6.26
N LEU A 116 8.36 -1.21 -5.23
CA LEU A 116 6.91 -1.13 -5.12
C LEU A 116 6.49 0.25 -4.58
N GLU A 117 7.22 0.77 -3.59
CA GLU A 117 7.12 2.18 -3.19
C GLU A 117 7.55 3.10 -4.35
N HIS A 118 6.84 4.21 -4.51
CA HIS A 118 6.97 5.12 -5.63
C HIS A 118 6.61 6.56 -5.26
N ASP A 119 7.11 7.50 -6.08
CA ASP A 119 6.77 8.93 -5.96
C ASP A 119 5.27 9.21 -6.13
N ALA A 120 4.87 10.43 -5.77
CA ALA A 120 3.50 10.92 -5.90
C ALA A 120 2.46 10.13 -5.08
N SER A 121 2.85 9.61 -3.92
CA SER A 121 1.90 9.02 -2.96
C SER A 121 0.88 10.07 -2.48
N ILE A 122 -0.30 9.60 -2.09
CA ILE A 122 -1.39 10.47 -1.60
C ILE A 122 -1.18 11.00 -0.17
N SER A 123 -0.32 10.35 0.60
CA SER A 123 -0.13 10.66 2.03
C SER A 123 1.32 10.54 2.52
N ARG A 124 2.27 10.22 1.64
CA ARG A 124 3.71 10.08 1.95
C ARG A 124 4.52 11.05 1.09
N SER A 125 5.70 11.45 1.56
CA SER A 125 6.64 12.25 0.77
C SER A 125 7.33 11.38 -0.27
N ASP A 126 7.78 11.97 -1.36
CA ASP A 126 8.67 11.29 -2.29
C ASP A 126 10.01 10.97 -1.60
N ALA A 127 10.64 9.86 -1.99
CA ALA A 127 11.92 9.42 -1.42
C ALA A 127 13.03 10.46 -1.55
N TYR A 128 12.99 11.29 -2.60
CA TYR A 128 13.91 12.41 -2.80
C TYR A 128 13.98 13.36 -1.59
N PHE A 129 12.87 13.54 -0.87
CA PHE A 129 12.79 14.44 0.29
C PHE A 129 13.12 13.74 1.63
N GLY A 130 13.50 12.47 1.61
CA GLY A 130 14.07 11.75 2.76
C GLY A 130 13.18 10.62 3.30
N ASN A 131 11.97 10.93 3.78
CA ASN A 131 11.08 9.92 4.39
C ASN A 131 9.86 9.63 3.49
N ASN A 132 9.84 8.43 2.89
CA ASN A 132 8.83 7.97 1.93
C ASN A 132 7.74 7.06 2.51
N HIS A 133 7.72 6.82 3.82
CA HIS A 133 6.88 5.77 4.40
C HIS A 133 6.04 6.22 5.59
N VAL A 134 6.53 7.20 6.36
CA VAL A 134 5.75 7.79 7.45
C VAL A 134 4.64 8.68 6.88
N PHE A 135 3.44 8.53 7.44
CA PHE A 135 2.31 9.40 7.11
C PHE A 135 2.68 10.88 7.25
N ASN A 136 2.33 11.67 6.24
CA ASN A 136 2.60 13.10 6.18
C ASN A 136 1.28 13.87 6.02
N GLN A 137 0.83 14.49 7.12
CA GLN A 137 -0.41 15.26 7.16
C GLN A 137 -0.44 16.38 6.11
N THR A 138 0.65 17.14 5.96
CA THR A 138 0.71 18.24 4.99
C THR A 138 0.50 17.75 3.57
N ILE A 139 1.06 16.59 3.21
CA ILE A 139 0.85 15.99 1.90
C ILE A 139 -0.59 15.50 1.75
N PHE A 140 -1.10 14.79 2.76
CA PHE A 140 -2.46 14.26 2.72
C PHE A 140 -3.52 15.37 2.64
N ASP A 141 -3.30 16.49 3.33
CA ASP A 141 -4.15 17.67 3.25
C ASP A 141 -4.24 18.22 1.83
N THR A 142 -3.16 18.18 1.04
CA THR A 142 -3.21 18.59 -0.37
C THR A 142 -4.04 17.64 -1.24
N THR A 143 -4.04 16.34 -0.93
CA THR A 143 -4.90 15.35 -1.59
C THR A 143 -6.36 15.61 -1.23
N LYS A 144 -6.66 15.85 0.06
CA LYS A 144 -8.02 16.07 0.58
C LYS A 144 -8.73 17.30 0.00
N VAL A 145 -8.01 18.27 -0.56
CA VAL A 145 -8.60 19.41 -1.29
C VAL A 145 -9.53 18.93 -2.42
N TYR A 146 -9.22 17.78 -3.03
CA TYR A 146 -10.00 17.19 -4.12
C TYR A 146 -11.13 16.28 -3.65
N TRP A 147 -11.39 16.22 -2.35
CA TRP A 147 -12.40 15.36 -1.73
C TRP A 147 -13.53 16.20 -1.09
N PRO A 148 -14.24 17.07 -1.83
CA PRO A 148 -15.09 18.11 -1.24
C PRO A 148 -16.35 17.60 -0.51
N SER A 149 -16.77 16.35 -0.74
CA SER A 149 -18.02 15.78 -0.25
C SER A 149 -17.82 14.64 0.74
N GLU A 150 -18.86 14.34 1.53
CA GLU A 150 -18.88 13.20 2.46
C GLU A 150 -18.70 11.85 1.78
N VAL A 151 -19.14 11.74 0.52
CA VAL A 151 -18.92 10.57 -0.34
C VAL A 151 -17.82 10.90 -1.34
N LEU A 152 -16.72 10.17 -1.31
CA LEU A 152 -15.68 10.22 -2.33
C LEU A 152 -16.19 9.52 -3.58
N THR A 153 -16.08 10.18 -4.72
CA THR A 153 -16.37 9.58 -6.03
C THR A 153 -15.06 9.13 -6.67
N ALA A 154 -15.16 8.30 -7.72
CA ALA A 154 -14.03 8.00 -8.60
C ALA A 154 -13.26 9.26 -9.04
N GLN A 155 -13.98 10.33 -9.39
CA GLN A 155 -13.38 11.60 -9.81
C GLN A 155 -12.56 12.24 -8.69
N HIS A 156 -13.08 12.27 -7.46
CA HIS A 156 -12.35 12.83 -6.31
C HIS A 156 -11.04 12.09 -6.04
N LEU A 157 -11.02 10.76 -6.18
CA LEU A 157 -9.82 9.93 -6.01
C LEU A 157 -8.79 10.19 -7.13
N VAL A 158 -9.25 10.19 -8.39
CA VAL A 158 -8.38 10.47 -9.56
C VAL A 158 -7.81 11.88 -9.51
N ASP A 159 -8.63 12.89 -9.20
CA ASP A 159 -8.19 14.28 -9.11
C ASP A 159 -7.08 14.46 -8.06
N GLY A 160 -7.29 13.89 -6.86
CA GLY A 160 -6.28 13.92 -5.80
C GLY A 160 -4.98 13.25 -6.23
N LYS A 161 -5.04 12.07 -6.85
CA LYS A 161 -3.84 11.36 -7.33
C LYS A 161 -3.12 12.13 -8.44
N LEU A 162 -3.85 12.65 -9.43
CA LEU A 162 -3.28 13.42 -10.54
C LEU A 162 -2.61 14.69 -10.03
N PHE A 163 -3.23 15.39 -9.08
CA PHE A 163 -2.61 16.55 -8.44
C PHE A 163 -1.28 16.16 -7.77
N ARG A 164 -1.25 15.06 -7.02
CA ARG A 164 -0.02 14.56 -6.39
C ARG A 164 1.07 14.25 -7.42
N GLN A 165 0.73 13.63 -8.55
CA GLN A 165 1.66 13.40 -9.66
C GLN A 165 2.21 14.70 -10.26
N ILE A 166 1.35 15.70 -10.48
CA ILE A 166 1.75 17.00 -11.03
C ILE A 166 2.73 17.70 -10.08
N VAL A 167 2.38 17.79 -8.78
CA VAL A 167 3.22 18.45 -7.78
C VAL A 167 4.55 17.74 -7.64
N SER A 168 4.53 16.42 -7.47
CA SER A 168 5.72 15.59 -7.37
C SER A 168 6.64 15.78 -8.58
N ARG A 169 6.13 15.65 -9.82
CA ARG A 169 6.89 15.92 -11.05
C ARG A 169 7.47 17.33 -11.13
N SER A 170 6.77 18.33 -10.59
CA SER A 170 7.22 19.73 -10.64
C SER A 170 8.25 20.11 -9.58
N THR A 171 8.36 19.33 -8.50
CA THR A 171 9.18 19.69 -7.32
C THR A 171 10.28 18.68 -7.00
N ASN A 172 10.15 17.43 -7.45
CA ASN A 172 11.14 16.38 -7.31
C ASN A 172 11.97 16.27 -8.61
N PRO A 173 13.25 16.68 -8.61
CA PRO A 173 14.10 16.59 -9.79
C PRO A 173 14.44 15.14 -10.19
N ASN A 174 14.23 14.18 -9.29
CA ASN A 174 14.43 12.75 -9.50
C ASN A 174 13.09 12.00 -9.69
N PHE A 175 12.01 12.71 -10.04
CA PHE A 175 10.69 12.13 -10.17
C PHE A 175 10.67 10.90 -11.09
N THR A 176 10.12 9.81 -10.56
CA THR A 176 9.95 8.54 -11.28
C THR A 176 8.52 8.03 -11.13
N PHE A 177 7.86 7.79 -12.26
CA PHE A 177 6.50 7.25 -12.30
C PHE A 177 6.31 6.50 -13.62
N THR A 178 6.65 5.22 -13.62
CA THR A 178 6.58 4.35 -14.81
C THR A 178 5.16 3.88 -15.08
N SER A 179 4.90 3.28 -16.25
CA SER A 179 3.61 2.66 -16.54
C SER A 179 3.26 1.52 -15.57
N THR A 180 4.25 0.80 -15.05
CA THR A 180 4.05 -0.24 -14.03
C THR A 180 3.61 0.38 -12.70
N VAL A 181 4.25 1.48 -12.31
CA VAL A 181 3.86 2.25 -11.11
C VAL A 181 2.47 2.86 -11.27
N GLU A 182 2.13 3.34 -12.46
CA GLU A 182 0.79 3.86 -12.74
C GLU A 182 -0.29 2.79 -12.57
N ALA A 183 -0.09 1.59 -13.13
CA ALA A 183 -1.00 0.47 -12.94
C ALA A 183 -1.14 0.06 -11.47
N PHE A 184 -0.03 0.02 -10.73
CA PHE A 184 -0.05 -0.27 -9.29
C PHE A 184 -0.81 0.82 -8.51
N SER A 185 -0.57 2.09 -8.81
CA SER A 185 -1.18 3.20 -8.10
C SER A 185 -2.69 3.35 -8.36
N LEU A 186 -3.17 2.93 -9.54
CA LEU A 186 -4.62 2.79 -9.75
C LEU A 186 -5.23 1.72 -8.82
N GLY A 187 -4.51 0.62 -8.57
CA GLY A 187 -4.91 -0.39 -7.59
C GLY A 187 -4.94 0.16 -6.15
N GLU A 188 -3.96 1.00 -5.78
CA GLU A 188 -4.00 1.72 -4.50
C GLU A 188 -5.23 2.63 -4.39
N MET A 189 -5.65 3.24 -5.49
CA MET A 189 -6.84 4.10 -5.53
C MET A 189 -8.16 3.33 -5.56
N ALA A 190 -8.14 2.05 -5.91
CA ALA A 190 -9.25 1.15 -5.69
C ALA A 190 -9.40 0.76 -4.21
N ALA A 191 -8.31 0.75 -3.42
CA ALA A 191 -8.32 0.27 -2.03
C ALA A 191 -9.34 1.00 -1.11
N PRO A 192 -9.46 2.35 -1.13
CA PRO A 192 -10.48 3.05 -0.37
C PRO A 192 -11.91 2.62 -0.72
N VAL A 193 -12.17 2.35 -2.01
CA VAL A 193 -13.50 1.97 -2.53
C VAL A 193 -13.87 0.57 -2.05
N VAL A 194 -12.97 -0.41 -2.21
CA VAL A 194 -13.28 -1.80 -1.87
C VAL A 194 -13.29 -2.07 -0.37
N ALA A 195 -12.54 -1.30 0.41
CA ALA A 195 -12.49 -1.47 1.86
C ALA A 195 -13.56 -0.65 2.60
N PHE A 196 -13.93 0.54 2.12
CA PHE A 196 -14.75 1.50 2.89
C PHE A 196 -15.94 2.07 2.09
N GLY A 197 -16.35 1.39 1.02
CA GLY A 197 -17.26 1.97 0.04
C GLY A 197 -18.11 0.98 -0.74
N ASP A 198 -18.60 1.46 -1.88
CA ASP A 198 -19.39 0.70 -2.85
C ASP A 198 -18.55 0.52 -4.12
N LYS A 199 -18.19 -0.74 -4.39
CA LYS A 199 -17.37 -1.17 -5.53
C LYS A 199 -18.05 -0.94 -6.89
N PHE A 200 -19.38 -0.99 -6.97
CA PHE A 200 -20.12 -0.81 -8.23
C PHE A 200 -20.39 0.66 -8.53
N ALA A 201 -20.67 1.46 -7.49
CA ALA A 201 -20.77 2.91 -7.64
C ALA A 201 -19.40 3.59 -7.75
N VAL A 202 -18.32 2.88 -7.41
CA VAL A 202 -16.96 3.40 -7.29
C VAL A 202 -16.92 4.63 -6.38
N THR A 203 -17.45 4.44 -5.18
CA THR A 203 -17.50 5.48 -4.14
C THR A 203 -16.98 4.97 -2.82
N ALA A 204 -16.52 5.87 -1.95
CA ALA A 204 -16.10 5.55 -0.59
C ALA A 204 -16.58 6.59 0.41
N ASN A 205 -16.77 6.21 1.67
CA ASN A 205 -17.09 7.17 2.72
C ASN A 205 -15.84 7.97 3.11
N ARG A 206 -15.84 9.29 2.90
CA ARG A 206 -14.69 10.17 3.14
C ARG A 206 -14.19 10.07 4.57
N THR A 207 -15.10 10.13 5.54
CA THR A 207 -14.75 10.10 6.98
C THR A 207 -14.04 8.80 7.35
N LEU A 208 -14.49 7.66 6.80
CA LEU A 208 -13.83 6.37 7.03
C LEU A 208 -12.44 6.32 6.39
N VAL A 209 -12.31 6.81 5.16
CA VAL A 209 -11.03 6.81 4.43
C VAL A 209 -10.01 7.73 5.09
N GLU A 210 -10.39 8.95 5.47
CA GLU A 210 -9.51 9.88 6.18
C GLU A 210 -9.07 9.30 7.53
N SER A 211 -10.02 8.81 8.33
CA SER A 211 -9.71 8.18 9.62
C SER A 211 -8.77 6.99 9.46
N TRP A 212 -8.95 6.16 8.43
CA TRP A 212 -8.09 5.01 8.18
C TRP A 212 -6.66 5.43 7.80
N ILE A 213 -6.50 6.37 6.87
CA ILE A 213 -5.17 6.82 6.41
C ILE A 213 -4.41 7.52 7.54
N GLU A 214 -5.08 8.37 8.32
CA GLU A 214 -4.45 9.17 9.38
C GLU A 214 -4.08 8.33 10.61
N ASN A 215 -4.87 7.31 10.94
CA ASN A 215 -4.70 6.56 12.19
C ASN A 215 -4.17 5.13 11.99
N GLU A 216 -4.11 4.65 10.75
CA GLU A 216 -3.76 3.25 10.42
C GLU A 216 -4.52 2.26 11.32
N ARG A 217 -5.84 2.48 11.37
CA ARG A 217 -6.81 1.79 12.21
C ARG A 217 -8.07 1.51 11.40
N LEU A 218 -8.66 0.32 11.57
CA LEU A 218 -9.98 0.03 11.01
C LEU A 218 -11.02 0.90 11.75
N PRO A 219 -11.81 1.73 11.05
CA PRO A 219 -12.65 2.75 11.66
C PRO A 219 -13.97 2.19 12.23
N THR A 220 -13.89 1.12 13.02
CA THR A 220 -15.06 0.44 13.61
C THR A 220 -15.86 1.36 14.54
N GLU A 221 -15.19 2.27 15.25
CA GLU A 221 -15.82 3.30 16.09
C GLU A 221 -16.66 4.30 15.29
N LEU A 222 -16.41 4.42 13.98
CA LEU A 222 -17.16 5.25 13.04
C LEU A 222 -18.25 4.46 12.29
N GLY A 223 -18.52 3.23 12.72
CA GLY A 223 -19.55 2.36 12.14
C GLY A 223 -19.09 1.51 10.96
N TRP A 224 -17.80 1.48 10.64
CA TRP A 224 -17.28 0.54 9.67
C TRP A 224 -17.35 -0.90 10.19
N SER A 225 -17.69 -1.83 9.31
CA SER A 225 -17.58 -3.25 9.55
C SER A 225 -16.88 -3.92 8.37
N LYS A 226 -16.26 -5.08 8.64
CA LYS A 226 -15.64 -5.90 7.59
C LYS A 226 -16.65 -6.18 6.47
N PRO A 227 -16.26 -6.10 5.18
CA PRO A 227 -17.14 -6.44 4.07
C PRO A 227 -17.80 -7.81 4.26
N VAL A 228 -19.12 -7.86 4.08
CA VAL A 228 -19.90 -9.11 4.20
C VAL A 228 -19.68 -10.00 2.98
N GLU A 229 -19.69 -9.39 1.80
CA GLU A 229 -19.31 -10.06 0.56
C GLU A 229 -17.79 -10.15 0.47
N GLU A 230 -17.29 -11.29 -0.02
CA GLU A 230 -15.87 -11.49 -0.23
C GLU A 230 -15.38 -10.53 -1.32
N VAL A 231 -14.24 -9.86 -1.07
CA VAL A 231 -13.60 -8.99 -2.06
C VAL A 231 -12.71 -9.85 -2.95
N THR A 232 -12.95 -9.79 -4.25
CA THR A 232 -12.31 -10.65 -5.23
C THR A 232 -11.34 -9.87 -6.14
N LEU A 233 -10.52 -10.61 -6.88
CA LEU A 233 -9.68 -10.00 -7.92
C LEU A 233 -10.49 -9.32 -9.02
N GLU A 234 -11.72 -9.80 -9.29
CA GLU A 234 -12.62 -9.20 -10.28
C GLU A 234 -13.11 -7.83 -9.80
N ASP A 235 -13.45 -7.69 -8.51
CA ASP A 235 -13.85 -6.41 -7.93
C ASP A 235 -12.72 -5.37 -8.02
N ILE A 236 -11.49 -5.76 -7.66
CA ILE A 236 -10.31 -4.90 -7.80
C ILE A 236 -10.10 -4.52 -9.26
N SER A 237 -10.20 -5.49 -10.18
CA SER A 237 -10.00 -5.26 -11.61
C SER A 237 -11.07 -4.33 -12.19
N TYR A 238 -12.32 -4.45 -11.76
CA TYR A 238 -13.42 -3.58 -12.17
C TYR A 238 -13.16 -2.12 -11.75
N VAL A 239 -12.88 -1.90 -10.46
CA VAL A 239 -12.64 -0.55 -9.93
C VAL A 239 -11.40 0.07 -10.56
N THR A 240 -10.30 -0.69 -10.66
CA THR A 240 -9.05 -0.21 -11.26
C THR A 240 -9.24 0.20 -12.73
N GLN A 241 -9.97 -0.59 -13.52
CA GLN A 241 -10.30 -0.24 -14.90
C GLN A 241 -11.18 1.01 -15.00
N TYR A 242 -12.16 1.15 -14.11
CA TYR A 242 -13.01 2.35 -14.06
C TYR A 242 -12.16 3.60 -13.81
N LEU A 243 -11.29 3.56 -12.79
CA LEU A 243 -10.39 4.67 -12.44
C LEU A 243 -9.38 4.96 -13.56
N GLY A 244 -8.83 3.93 -14.21
CA GLY A 244 -7.89 4.09 -15.32
C GLY A 244 -8.50 4.76 -16.56
N ASN A 245 -9.73 4.39 -16.91
CA ASN A 245 -10.48 5.03 -18.00
C ASN A 245 -10.72 6.51 -17.71
N LEU A 246 -11.12 6.83 -16.46
CA LEU A 246 -11.36 8.21 -16.04
C LEU A 246 -10.06 9.04 -16.07
N THR A 247 -8.96 8.45 -15.62
CA THR A 247 -7.63 9.09 -15.63
C THR A 247 -7.18 9.42 -17.05
N THR A 248 -7.34 8.48 -17.99
CA THR A 248 -6.98 8.68 -19.41
C THR A 248 -7.74 9.86 -20.03
N VAL A 249 -9.06 9.89 -19.84
CA VAL A 249 -9.91 10.99 -20.34
C VAL A 249 -9.46 12.34 -19.79
N GLN A 250 -9.10 12.39 -18.51
CA GLN A 250 -8.66 13.62 -17.87
C GLN A 250 -7.27 14.06 -18.32
N SER A 251 -6.33 13.12 -18.50
CA SER A 251 -5.02 13.45 -19.07
C SER A 251 -5.14 14.02 -20.47
N ASP A 252 -6.03 13.48 -21.30
CA ASP A 252 -6.27 14.00 -22.65
C ASP A 252 -6.83 15.42 -22.61
N ILE A 253 -7.75 15.73 -21.70
CA ILE A 253 -8.29 17.09 -21.53
C ILE A 253 -7.18 18.07 -21.11
N VAL A 254 -6.35 17.69 -20.13
CA VAL A 254 -5.25 18.55 -19.65
C VAL A 254 -4.22 18.81 -20.75
N LEU A 255 -3.85 17.76 -21.51
CA LEU A 255 -2.90 17.88 -22.62
C LEU A 255 -3.47 18.70 -23.79
N THR A 256 -4.72 18.45 -24.19
CA THR A 256 -5.36 19.18 -25.28
C THR A 256 -5.62 20.66 -24.95
N GLN A 257 -5.98 21.00 -23.70
CA GLN A 257 -6.09 22.40 -23.28
C GLN A 257 -4.73 23.10 -23.25
N ARG A 258 -3.64 22.40 -22.90
CA ARG A 258 -2.28 22.95 -22.98
C ARG A 258 -1.87 23.26 -24.41
N ASP A 259 -2.22 22.41 -25.37
CA ASP A 259 -1.96 22.65 -26.80
C ASP A 259 -2.79 23.82 -27.35
N GLN A 260 -4.04 23.99 -26.91
CA GLN A 260 -4.86 25.12 -27.32
C GLN A 260 -4.38 26.45 -26.70
N THR A 261 -3.95 26.45 -25.44
CA THR A 261 -3.45 27.66 -24.76
C THR A 261 -2.07 28.09 -25.24
N THR A 262 -1.17 27.14 -25.54
CA THR A 262 0.13 27.42 -26.17
C THR A 262 -0.02 27.89 -27.61
N SER A 263 -0.94 27.31 -28.40
CA SER A 263 -1.31 27.78 -29.75
C SER A 263 -1.92 29.19 -29.73
N ALA A 264 -2.77 29.50 -28.74
CA ALA A 264 -3.35 30.83 -28.57
C ALA A 264 -2.31 31.88 -28.14
N HIS A 265 -1.34 31.53 -27.29
CA HIS A 265 -0.23 32.40 -26.92
C HIS A 265 0.73 32.64 -28.08
N ALA A 266 1.05 31.61 -28.87
CA ALA A 266 1.87 31.74 -30.08
C ALA A 266 1.19 32.63 -31.13
N LYS A 267 -0.13 32.52 -31.32
CA LYS A 267 -0.89 33.40 -32.23
C LYS A 267 -0.98 34.86 -31.75
N ARG A 268 -0.98 35.12 -30.43
CA ARG A 268 -1.00 36.49 -29.89
C ARG A 268 0.37 37.18 -29.92
N MET A 269 1.47 36.44 -29.82
CA MET A 269 2.82 37.01 -29.91
C MET A 269 3.30 37.27 -31.35
N GLY A 270 2.61 36.74 -32.36
CA GLY A 270 2.93 36.97 -33.78
C GLY A 270 2.43 38.29 -34.39
N HIS A 271 1.86 39.23 -33.60
CA HIS A 271 1.23 40.44 -34.14
C HIS A 271 1.81 41.78 -33.64
N TRP A 272 2.94 41.77 -32.91
CA TRP A 272 3.59 43.00 -32.43
C TRP A 272 5.10 43.00 -32.69
N GLY A 273 5.46 42.96 -33.98
CA GLY A 273 6.85 42.96 -34.44
C GLY A 273 7.10 43.93 -35.60
N ILE A 274 7.10 45.23 -35.29
CA ILE A 274 7.98 46.31 -35.80
C ILE A 274 8.02 46.54 -37.32
N SER A 275 7.38 47.63 -37.75
CA SER A 275 7.79 48.43 -38.91
C SER A 275 8.39 49.74 -38.37
N MET A 276 9.72 49.83 -38.38
CA MET A 276 10.59 51.02 -38.52
C MET A 276 12.05 50.58 -38.45
#